data_AF-A0A7L0N4C7-F1
#
_entry.id   AF-A0A7L0N4C7-F1
#
_cell.length_a   1.000
_cell.length_b   1.000
_cell.length_c   1.000
_cell.angle_alpha   90.00
_cell.angle_beta   90.00
_cell.angle_gamma   90.00
#
_symmetry.space_group_name_H-M   'P 1'
#
loop_
_entity.id
_entity.type
_entity.pdbx_description
1 polymer ?
#
loop_
_entity_poly.entity_id
_entity_poly.type
_entity_poly.pdbx_seq_one_letter_code
_entity_poly.pdbx_strand_id
1 'polypeptide(L)'
;ISTSALMEQLRLKYQQRPWTETLKLVYFCMDNPLRRPATDAPDGPLLSCMEKMERTLNVKSMFSVVNALESLSRQKRLNVHVSPSGTACYIASMMFYLEVHLETDGSVMDVKLAHFGEAPVQLSLFVRMKNYDAFGEILEDLSNMYQIPGNSEMKAKGHLALQALEKDLYSMSLLNRTQDVNRVTEILHGKVGHLVPRTGGTPLNIEFYISPYQVLEAELNHGSQACGTRTVVTIEGTDTLHRLPLSPLIVDPQSGEDGNPAFLQLTDELTLDLPAVFVLKFHQPVPMSSSSIGEIQRLTEIQLSGLELAPLYELIVQSALKEKCSEDLPTNDSCFLVSLPDCPKHCYFVDKGSEKSDLMGALVSKIPFSHPKCVPGVIEILRQQVAYNTLISSCVSDKHRNEDDSELLYFEVVPHKNTSFCVFFLHPVKENLACVVIDVVTSREVQCCLHLNPQDPTLNSSDDFIARAMKR
;
A
#
# COMPACT_ATOMS: atom_id res chain seq x y z
N ILE A 1 11.14 -52.38 -23.11
CA ILE A 1 11.40 -53.02 -21.80
C ILE A 1 10.24 -52.63 -20.90
N SER A 2 9.47 -53.57 -20.34
CA SER A 2 8.39 -53.20 -19.41
C SER A 2 8.99 -52.52 -18.17
N THR A 3 8.28 -51.56 -17.58
CA THR A 3 8.70 -50.88 -16.34
C THR A 3 9.03 -51.87 -15.23
N SER A 4 8.33 -53.01 -15.18
CA SER A 4 8.63 -54.11 -14.27
C SER A 4 10.02 -54.72 -14.51
N ALA A 5 10.40 -55.00 -15.76
CA ALA A 5 11.70 -55.57 -16.09
C ALA A 5 12.87 -54.61 -15.80
N LEU A 6 12.64 -53.30 -15.95
CA LEU A 6 13.62 -52.27 -15.61
C LEU A 6 13.83 -52.16 -14.09
N MET A 7 12.74 -52.23 -13.32
CA MET A 7 12.78 -52.22 -11.85
C MET A 7 13.42 -53.48 -11.27
N GLU A 8 13.20 -54.65 -11.89
CA GLU A 8 13.86 -55.90 -11.53
C GLU A 8 15.38 -55.83 -11.76
N GLN A 9 15.80 -55.26 -12.90
CA GLN A 9 17.23 -55.06 -13.21
C GLN A 9 17.90 -54.05 -12.28
N LEU A 10 17.20 -52.96 -11.92
CA LEU A 10 17.70 -52.01 -10.93
C LEU A 10 17.81 -52.65 -9.55
N ARG A 11 16.81 -53.43 -9.13
CA ARG A 11 16.83 -54.14 -7.84
C ARG A 11 18.00 -55.12 -7.76
N LEU A 12 18.25 -55.90 -8.81
CA LEU A 12 19.40 -56.83 -8.88
C LEU A 12 20.75 -56.09 -8.91
N LYS A 13 20.82 -54.92 -9.58
CA LYS A 13 22.05 -54.11 -9.69
C LYS A 13 22.47 -53.44 -8.37
N TYR A 14 21.51 -53.14 -7.50
CA TYR A 14 21.76 -52.43 -6.23
C TYR A 14 21.66 -53.32 -4.97
N GLN A 15 21.36 -54.61 -5.12
CA GLN A 15 21.25 -55.56 -3.99
C GLN A 15 22.58 -55.77 -3.23
N GLN A 16 23.72 -55.44 -3.84
CA GLN A 16 25.08 -55.65 -3.30
C GLN A 16 25.75 -54.35 -2.82
N ARG A 17 25.08 -53.19 -2.87
CA ARG A 17 25.68 -51.90 -2.47
C ARG A 17 25.19 -51.43 -1.10
N PRO A 18 26.07 -50.94 -0.21
CA PRO A 18 25.65 -50.35 1.06
C PRO A 18 24.73 -49.15 0.80
N TRP A 19 23.61 -49.08 1.52
CA TRP A 19 22.58 -48.04 1.37
C TRP A 19 23.13 -46.61 1.45
N THR A 20 24.23 -46.44 2.20
CA THR A 20 24.98 -45.20 2.36
C THR A 20 25.58 -44.66 1.05
N GLU A 21 26.02 -45.51 0.13
CA GLU A 21 26.53 -45.07 -1.17
C GLU A 21 25.42 -44.71 -2.15
N THR A 22 24.30 -45.43 -2.09
CA THR A 22 23.10 -45.13 -2.89
C THR A 22 22.53 -43.76 -2.50
N LEU A 23 22.45 -43.46 -1.20
CA LEU A 23 22.04 -42.15 -0.70
C LEU A 23 22.99 -41.04 -1.18
N LYS A 24 24.30 -41.23 -1.10
CA LYS A 24 25.28 -40.24 -1.60
C LYS A 24 25.13 -39.98 -3.09
N LEU A 25 24.83 -41.00 -3.89
CA LEU A 25 24.61 -40.85 -5.32
C LEU A 25 23.31 -40.07 -5.62
N VAL A 26 22.24 -40.34 -4.85
CA VAL A 26 20.97 -39.60 -4.96
C VAL A 26 21.16 -38.14 -4.58
N TYR A 27 21.83 -37.85 -3.45
CA TYR A 27 22.17 -36.49 -3.06
C TYR A 27 23.06 -35.79 -4.10
N PHE A 28 24.06 -36.49 -4.66
CA PHE A 28 24.92 -35.95 -5.71
C PHE A 28 24.17 -35.63 -7.02
N CYS A 29 23.16 -36.42 -7.37
CA CYS A 29 22.28 -36.17 -8.52
C CYS A 29 21.26 -35.05 -8.26
N MET A 30 20.86 -34.83 -7.01
CA MET A 30 20.00 -33.72 -6.61
C MET A 30 20.77 -32.40 -6.49
N ASP A 31 22.05 -32.42 -6.10
CA ASP A 31 22.89 -31.23 -5.89
C ASP A 31 23.55 -30.69 -7.17
N ASN A 32 23.57 -31.43 -8.28
CA ASN A 32 24.19 -30.97 -9.54
C ASN A 32 23.15 -30.73 -10.65
N PRO A 33 22.50 -29.55 -10.72
CA PRO A 33 21.62 -29.20 -11.83
C PRO A 33 22.47 -28.67 -13.00
N LEU A 34 23.30 -29.51 -13.61
CA LEU A 34 24.00 -29.11 -14.83
C LEU A 34 23.19 -29.49 -16.08
N ARG A 35 22.65 -28.43 -16.68
CA ARG A 35 22.21 -28.28 -18.09
C ARG A 35 20.94 -29.03 -18.48
N ARG A 36 19.80 -28.37 -18.27
CA ARG A 36 18.71 -28.40 -19.25
C ARG A 36 18.48 -26.99 -19.81
N PRO A 37 18.34 -26.82 -21.14
CA PRO A 37 17.94 -25.55 -21.71
C PRO A 37 16.54 -25.18 -21.21
N ALA A 38 16.32 -23.88 -21.01
CA ALA A 38 15.04 -23.31 -20.64
C ALA A 38 13.97 -23.69 -21.68
N THR A 39 13.05 -24.56 -21.28
CA THR A 39 11.74 -24.72 -21.93
C THR A 39 10.83 -25.40 -20.92
N ASP A 40 9.85 -24.63 -20.43
CA ASP A 40 8.65 -25.04 -19.67
C ASP A 40 8.79 -26.23 -18.70
N ALA A 41 9.14 -25.93 -17.44
CA ALA A 41 9.11 -26.92 -16.37
C ALA A 41 7.79 -26.81 -15.56
N PRO A 42 7.03 -27.90 -15.37
CA PRO A 42 5.81 -27.97 -14.56
C PRO A 42 6.09 -27.99 -13.03
N ASP A 43 7.34 -27.74 -12.63
CA ASP A 43 7.83 -27.93 -11.25
C ASP A 43 7.72 -26.67 -10.37
N GLY A 44 7.31 -25.52 -10.92
CA GLY A 44 7.15 -24.26 -10.17
C GLY A 44 6.23 -24.35 -8.94
N PRO A 45 5.04 -24.97 -9.03
CA PRO A 45 4.13 -25.12 -7.89
C PRO A 45 4.68 -26.07 -6.83
N LEU A 46 5.42 -27.11 -7.26
CA LEU A 46 5.98 -28.13 -6.39
C LEU A 46 7.18 -27.60 -5.60
N LEU A 47 8.07 -26.83 -6.24
CA LEU A 47 9.13 -26.09 -5.56
C LEU A 47 8.53 -25.09 -4.56
N SER A 48 7.53 -24.31 -4.97
CA SER A 48 6.87 -23.36 -4.07
C SER A 48 6.21 -24.05 -2.88
N CYS A 49 5.59 -25.21 -3.07
CA CYS A 49 4.96 -25.99 -2.01
C CYS A 49 5.99 -26.62 -1.07
N MET A 50 7.11 -27.13 -1.61
CA MET A 50 8.23 -27.63 -0.81
C MET A 50 8.88 -26.53 0.01
N GLU A 51 9.12 -25.36 -0.58
CA GLU A 51 9.64 -24.20 0.16
C GLU A 51 8.66 -23.73 1.24
N LYS A 52 7.35 -23.72 0.97
CA LYS A 52 6.32 -23.42 1.98
C LYS A 52 6.34 -24.46 3.09
N MET A 53 6.42 -25.76 2.78
CA MET A 53 6.53 -26.81 3.79
C MET A 53 7.80 -26.68 4.63
N GLU A 54 8.95 -26.39 4.00
CA GLU A 54 10.23 -26.21 4.68
C GLU A 54 10.25 -24.97 5.59
N ARG A 55 9.64 -23.86 5.15
CA ARG A 55 9.38 -22.67 5.99
C ARG A 55 8.43 -22.97 7.16
N THR A 56 7.42 -23.81 6.94
CA THR A 56 6.39 -24.16 7.96
C THR A 56 6.89 -25.18 8.98
N LEU A 57 7.87 -26.01 8.63
CA LEU A 57 8.41 -27.07 9.51
C LEU A 57 9.29 -26.56 10.67
N ASN A 58 9.43 -25.23 10.81
CA ASN A 58 9.91 -24.51 11.99
C ASN A 58 11.20 -25.06 12.61
N VAL A 59 12.31 -24.49 12.14
CA VAL A 59 13.65 -24.99 12.41
C VAL A 59 14.24 -24.44 13.70
N LYS A 60 14.68 -25.34 14.60
CA LYS A 60 15.33 -25.01 15.88
C LYS A 60 16.87 -24.96 15.81
N SER A 61 17.44 -24.58 14.67
CA SER A 61 18.89 -24.55 14.49
C SER A 61 19.31 -23.23 13.86
N MET A 62 20.31 -22.58 14.46
CA MET A 62 21.01 -21.40 13.95
C MET A 62 21.38 -21.54 12.46
N PHE A 63 21.79 -22.73 12.03
CA PHE A 63 22.14 -23.03 10.64
C PHE A 63 20.99 -22.76 9.66
N SER A 64 19.76 -23.06 10.05
CA SER A 64 18.61 -22.90 9.17
C SER A 64 18.09 -21.47 9.12
N VAL A 65 18.27 -20.72 10.20
CA VAL A 65 18.05 -19.27 10.21
C VAL A 65 19.01 -18.59 9.24
N VAL A 66 20.30 -18.94 9.33
CA VAL A 66 21.34 -18.43 8.42
C VAL A 66 21.06 -18.81 6.96
N ASN A 67 20.68 -20.06 6.68
CA ASN A 67 20.34 -20.48 5.31
C ASN A 67 19.09 -19.78 4.77
N ALA A 68 18.07 -19.55 5.62
CA ALA A 68 16.88 -18.81 5.23
C ALA A 68 17.22 -17.35 4.87
N LEU A 69 18.03 -16.69 5.70
CA LEU A 69 18.53 -15.33 5.44
C LEU A 69 19.39 -15.27 4.18
N GLU A 70 20.26 -16.26 3.98
CA GLU A 70 21.11 -16.35 2.80
C GLU A 70 20.30 -16.58 1.52
N SER A 71 19.34 -17.51 1.55
CA SER A 71 18.44 -17.79 0.43
C SER A 71 17.62 -16.56 0.05
N LEU A 72 17.00 -15.90 1.04
CA LEU A 72 16.19 -14.69 0.86
C LEU A 72 17.01 -13.54 0.27
N SER A 73 18.22 -13.32 0.79
CA SER A 73 19.11 -12.26 0.32
C SER A 73 19.63 -12.53 -1.10
N ARG A 74 19.99 -13.79 -1.40
CA ARG A 74 20.42 -14.20 -2.75
C ARG A 74 19.29 -14.06 -3.77
N GLN A 75 18.05 -14.38 -3.39
CA GLN A 75 16.86 -14.15 -4.22
C GLN A 75 16.73 -12.67 -4.60
N LYS A 76 17.04 -11.76 -3.67
CA LYS A 76 17.06 -10.30 -3.89
C LYS A 76 18.38 -9.77 -4.48
N ARG A 77 19.28 -10.66 -4.95
CA ARG A 77 20.59 -10.35 -5.56
C ARG A 77 21.55 -9.59 -4.64
N LEU A 78 21.44 -9.82 -3.33
CA LEU A 78 22.34 -9.27 -2.32
C LEU A 78 23.47 -10.27 -2.02
N ASN A 79 24.64 -9.74 -1.69
CA ASN A 79 25.77 -10.58 -1.27
C ASN A 79 25.62 -10.92 0.20
N VAL A 80 25.81 -12.18 0.56
CA VAL A 80 25.77 -12.63 1.95
C VAL A 80 27.10 -13.24 2.33
N HIS A 81 27.60 -12.87 3.50
CA HIS A 81 28.76 -13.47 4.12
C HIS A 81 28.43 -13.87 5.55
N VAL A 82 28.62 -15.14 5.87
CA VAL A 82 28.41 -15.66 7.23
C VAL A 82 29.75 -15.70 7.95
N SER A 83 29.77 -15.23 9.19
CA SER A 83 30.97 -15.34 10.04
C SER A 83 31.37 -16.81 10.24
N PRO A 84 32.68 -17.12 10.40
CA PRO A 84 33.14 -18.49 10.66
C PRO A 84 32.55 -19.13 11.93
N SER A 85 32.10 -18.30 12.89
CA SER A 85 31.42 -18.73 14.11
C SER A 85 29.92 -18.99 13.93
N GLY A 86 29.32 -18.60 12.81
CA GLY A 86 27.88 -18.71 12.55
C GLY A 86 27.01 -17.72 13.34
N THR A 87 27.61 -16.89 14.20
CA THR A 87 26.93 -15.97 15.12
C THR A 87 26.61 -14.61 14.52
N ALA A 88 27.13 -14.32 13.33
CA ALA A 88 26.86 -13.09 12.58
C ALA A 88 26.70 -13.37 11.09
N CYS A 89 25.74 -12.69 10.46
CA CYS A 89 25.44 -12.71 9.04
C CYS A 89 25.53 -11.29 8.48
N TYR A 90 26.30 -11.11 7.42
CA TYR A 90 26.53 -9.83 6.76
C TYR A 90 25.84 -9.85 5.40
N ILE A 91 24.88 -8.93 5.19
CA ILE A 91 24.16 -8.79 3.93
C ILE A 91 24.57 -7.45 3.31
N ALA A 92 25.22 -7.48 2.16
CA ALA A 92 25.80 -6.30 1.52
C ALA A 92 25.27 -6.08 0.11
N SER A 93 25.04 -4.81 -0.21
CA SER A 93 24.90 -4.30 -1.57
C SER A 93 26.03 -3.31 -1.87
N MET A 94 26.00 -2.68 -3.05
CA MET A 94 26.92 -1.57 -3.35
C MET A 94 26.65 -0.32 -2.49
N MET A 95 25.42 -0.15 -1.99
CA MET A 95 24.96 1.10 -1.36
C MET A 95 24.68 0.97 0.14
N PHE A 96 24.62 -0.24 0.70
CA PHE A 96 24.42 -0.47 2.12
C PHE A 96 25.00 -1.81 2.56
N TYR A 97 25.26 -1.96 3.85
CA TYR A 97 25.50 -3.25 4.49
C TYR A 97 24.63 -3.41 5.74
N LEU A 98 24.16 -4.63 5.97
CA LEU A 98 23.52 -5.06 7.20
C LEU A 98 24.39 -6.07 7.92
N GLU A 99 24.48 -5.93 9.23
CA GLU A 99 25.10 -6.89 10.14
C GLU A 99 24.02 -7.43 11.07
N VAL A 100 23.69 -8.72 10.91
CA VAL A 100 22.70 -9.44 11.70
C VAL A 100 23.44 -10.34 12.69
N HIS A 101 23.32 -10.04 13.98
CA HIS A 101 23.85 -10.87 15.07
C HIS A 101 22.80 -11.87 15.53
N LEU A 102 23.22 -13.12 15.69
CA LEU A 102 22.38 -14.25 16.09
C LEU A 102 22.85 -14.79 17.44
N GLU A 103 21.90 -15.16 18.30
CA GLU A 103 22.14 -15.90 19.53
C GLU A 103 22.37 -17.39 19.24
N THR A 104 22.87 -18.13 20.24
CA THR A 104 23.18 -19.57 20.09
C THR A 104 21.97 -20.46 19.80
N ASP A 105 20.76 -19.96 20.09
CA ASP A 105 19.48 -20.61 19.80
C ASP A 105 18.92 -20.28 18.41
N GLY A 106 19.58 -19.39 17.65
CA GLY A 106 19.15 -18.90 16.35
C GLY A 106 18.26 -17.65 16.39
N SER A 107 18.01 -17.06 17.56
CA SER A 107 17.26 -15.80 17.69
C SER A 107 18.09 -14.61 17.22
N VAL A 108 17.44 -13.62 16.58
CA VAL A 108 18.11 -12.39 16.12
C VAL A 108 18.32 -11.46 17.33
N MET A 109 19.58 -11.20 17.66
CA MET A 109 19.97 -10.37 18.79
C MET A 109 20.03 -8.89 18.45
N ASP A 110 20.63 -8.59 17.31
CA ASP A 110 20.86 -7.22 16.90
C ASP A 110 20.98 -7.15 15.38
N VAL A 111 20.46 -6.08 14.80
CA VAL A 111 20.65 -5.79 13.38
C VAL A 111 21.14 -4.38 13.24
N LYS A 112 22.29 -4.21 12.61
CA LYS A 112 22.87 -2.91 12.31
C LYS A 112 22.80 -2.67 10.81
N LEU A 113 22.34 -1.50 10.40
CA LEU A 113 22.33 -1.07 9.00
C LEU A 113 23.25 0.14 8.85
N ALA A 114 24.10 0.11 7.84
CA ALA A 114 24.90 1.26 7.43
C ALA A 114 24.71 1.52 5.94
N HIS A 115 24.37 2.76 5.62
CA HIS A 115 24.34 3.25 4.26
C HIS A 115 25.75 3.64 3.79
N PHE A 116 25.94 3.73 2.48
CA PHE A 116 27.23 4.10 1.88
C PHE A 116 27.74 5.44 2.44
N GLY A 117 28.89 5.39 3.11
CA GLY A 117 29.53 6.57 3.71
C GLY A 117 28.95 7.01 5.07
N GLU A 118 27.98 6.28 5.63
CA GLU A 118 27.35 6.59 6.92
C GLU A 118 27.78 5.63 8.03
N ALA A 119 27.58 6.03 9.28
CA ALA A 119 27.81 5.19 10.45
C ALA A 119 26.68 4.16 10.62
N PRO A 120 26.98 2.94 11.12
CA PRO A 120 25.97 1.92 11.37
C PRO A 120 24.97 2.36 12.44
N VAL A 121 23.68 2.23 12.13
CA VAL A 121 22.54 2.50 13.02
C VAL A 121 21.92 1.18 13.47
N GLN A 122 21.61 1.08 14.76
CA GLN A 122 20.98 -0.09 15.34
C GLN A 122 19.48 -0.12 15.03
N LEU A 123 19.00 -1.24 14.47
CA LEU A 123 17.60 -1.46 14.11
C LEU A 123 16.91 -2.30 15.19
N SER A 124 16.30 -1.61 16.15
CA SER A 124 15.56 -2.22 17.26
C SER A 124 14.32 -3.04 16.82
N LEU A 125 13.84 -2.85 15.59
CA LEU A 125 12.69 -3.56 15.02
C LEU A 125 12.96 -5.06 14.77
N PHE A 126 14.19 -5.43 14.45
CA PHE A 126 14.51 -6.82 14.08
C PHE A 126 14.63 -7.79 15.25
N VAL A 127 14.86 -7.27 16.45
CA VAL A 127 15.14 -8.05 17.66
C VAL A 127 13.92 -8.88 18.12
N ARG A 128 12.73 -8.69 17.53
CA ARG A 128 11.50 -9.42 17.90
C ARG A 128 10.93 -10.35 16.83
N MET A 129 11.37 -10.25 15.57
CA MET A 129 10.64 -10.89 14.47
C MET A 129 11.27 -12.21 14.05
N LYS A 130 10.65 -13.31 14.46
CA LYS A 130 10.73 -14.63 13.77
C LYS A 130 9.94 -14.63 12.46
N ASN A 131 9.81 -13.48 11.80
CA ASN A 131 9.03 -13.30 10.58
C ASN A 131 9.99 -12.93 9.43
N TYR A 132 10.45 -13.96 8.72
CA TYR A 132 11.39 -13.82 7.61
C TYR A 132 10.76 -13.12 6.40
N ASP A 133 9.45 -13.19 6.23
CA ASP A 133 8.75 -12.55 5.11
C ASP A 133 8.83 -11.02 5.26
N ALA A 134 8.54 -10.51 6.47
CA ALA A 134 8.71 -9.09 6.78
C ALA A 134 10.16 -8.62 6.62
N PHE A 135 11.15 -9.47 6.96
CA PHE A 135 12.55 -9.15 6.70
C PHE A 135 12.86 -9.05 5.20
N GLY A 136 12.28 -9.94 4.40
CA GLY A 136 12.41 -9.93 2.94
C GLY A 136 11.87 -8.66 2.32
N GLU A 137 10.71 -8.19 2.78
CA GLU A 137 10.13 -6.91 2.36
C GLU A 137 11.06 -5.73 2.70
N ILE A 138 11.64 -5.71 3.91
CA ILE A 138 12.56 -4.64 4.31
C ILE A 138 13.83 -4.63 3.45
N LEU A 139 14.38 -5.79 3.10
CA LEU A 139 15.53 -5.89 2.20
C LEU A 139 15.18 -5.42 0.78
N GLU A 140 13.96 -5.73 0.33
CA GLU A 140 13.44 -5.28 -0.96
C GLU A 140 13.27 -3.76 -0.99
N ASP A 141 12.67 -3.16 0.04
CA ASP A 141 12.50 -1.72 0.17
C ASP A 141 13.84 -0.98 0.22
N LEU A 142 14.83 -1.53 0.94
CA LEU A 142 16.21 -1.01 0.93
C LEU A 142 16.84 -1.04 -0.46
N SER A 143 16.63 -2.13 -1.20
CA SER A 143 17.15 -2.25 -2.57
C SER A 143 16.45 -1.27 -3.52
N ASN A 144 15.13 -1.14 -3.40
CA ASN A 144 14.29 -0.27 -4.22
C ASN A 144 14.71 1.21 -4.09
N MET A 145 15.08 1.66 -2.89
CA MET A 145 15.55 3.03 -2.63
C MET A 145 16.77 3.44 -3.47
N TYR A 146 17.59 2.46 -3.90
CA TYR A 146 18.80 2.70 -4.69
C TYR A 146 18.66 2.34 -6.18
N GLN A 147 17.43 2.14 -6.67
CA GLN A 147 17.13 1.94 -8.09
C GLN A 147 17.12 3.26 -8.87
N ILE A 148 18.16 4.07 -8.68
CA ILE A 148 18.39 5.32 -9.40
C ILE A 148 19.45 5.08 -10.49
N PRO A 149 19.21 5.47 -11.75
CA PRO A 149 20.20 5.44 -12.81
C PRO A 149 21.49 6.19 -12.41
N GLY A 150 22.64 5.63 -12.78
CA GLY A 150 23.94 6.27 -12.57
C GLY A 150 24.88 5.52 -11.62
N ASN A 151 25.97 6.20 -11.26
CA ASN A 151 27.03 5.66 -10.41
C ASN A 151 26.64 5.69 -8.92
N SER A 152 27.49 5.14 -8.05
CA SER A 152 27.27 5.13 -6.60
C SER A 152 27.14 6.53 -5.99
N GLU A 153 27.82 7.53 -6.56
CA GLU A 153 27.72 8.92 -6.12
C GLU A 153 26.33 9.52 -6.39
N MET A 154 25.76 9.30 -7.58
CA MET A 154 24.40 9.73 -7.91
C MET A 154 23.37 9.04 -7.01
N LYS A 155 23.54 7.76 -6.73
CA LYS A 155 22.67 7.01 -5.80
C LYS A 155 22.76 7.54 -4.36
N ALA A 156 23.98 7.89 -3.90
CA ALA A 156 24.17 8.51 -2.60
C ALA A 156 23.50 9.89 -2.52
N LYS A 157 23.60 10.70 -3.59
CA LYS A 157 22.91 11.99 -3.69
C LYS A 157 21.38 11.84 -3.70
N GLY A 158 20.84 10.82 -4.36
CA GLY A 158 19.42 10.47 -4.29
C GLY A 158 18.97 10.12 -2.87
N HIS A 159 19.79 9.37 -2.11
CA HIS A 159 19.51 9.08 -0.71
C HIS A 159 19.53 10.35 0.16
N LEU A 160 20.50 11.25 -0.05
CA LEU A 160 20.55 12.55 0.63
C LEU A 160 19.31 13.41 0.32
N ALA A 161 18.87 13.41 -0.94
CA ALA A 161 17.64 14.10 -1.34
C ALA A 161 16.41 13.55 -0.60
N LEU A 162 16.30 12.22 -0.49
CA LEU A 162 15.22 11.59 0.26
C LEU A 162 15.27 11.95 1.76
N GLN A 163 16.45 11.93 2.39
CA GLN A 163 16.60 12.35 3.79
C GLN A 163 16.23 13.83 4.01
N ALA A 164 16.56 14.71 3.05
CA ALA A 164 16.16 16.11 3.08
C ALA A 164 14.63 16.27 3.02
N LEU A 165 13.98 15.55 2.10
CA LEU A 165 12.53 15.51 1.99
C LEU A 165 11.87 15.00 3.28
N GLU A 166 12.37 13.90 3.86
CA GLU A 166 11.85 13.33 5.10
C GLU A 166 11.87 14.35 6.25
N LYS A 167 12.94 15.14 6.36
CA LYS A 167 13.05 16.23 7.34
C LYS A 167 12.07 17.35 7.07
N ASP A 168 11.90 17.77 5.82
CA ASP A 168 10.93 18.80 5.46
C ASP A 168 9.49 18.34 5.77
N LEU A 169 9.13 17.10 5.41
CA LEU A 169 7.83 16.52 5.75
C LEU A 169 7.61 16.48 7.27
N TYR A 170 8.62 16.06 8.03
CA TYR A 170 8.57 16.06 9.48
C TYR A 170 8.34 17.46 10.05
N SER A 171 9.10 18.46 9.61
CA SER A 171 8.91 19.87 9.98
C SER A 171 7.49 20.35 9.65
N MET A 172 6.96 19.98 8.48
CA MET A 172 5.57 20.33 8.10
C MET A 172 4.53 19.65 8.98
N SER A 173 4.78 18.44 9.49
CA SER A 173 3.86 17.74 10.40
C SER A 173 3.76 18.38 11.78
N LEU A 174 4.80 19.13 12.18
CA LEU A 174 4.84 19.84 13.46
C LEU A 174 4.15 21.21 13.40
N LEU A 175 3.93 21.75 12.20
CA LEU A 175 3.24 23.03 12.03
C LEU A 175 1.82 22.96 12.59
N ASN A 176 1.48 23.92 13.45
CA ASN A 176 0.17 24.02 14.12
C ASN A 176 -0.19 22.82 15.00
N ARG A 177 0.78 21.98 15.39
CA ARG A 177 0.55 20.86 16.30
C ARG A 177 0.46 21.35 17.74
N THR A 178 -0.62 21.02 18.43
CA THR A 178 -0.72 21.18 19.89
C THR A 178 -0.12 19.96 20.61
N GLN A 179 0.22 20.07 21.90
CA GLN A 179 0.95 19.01 22.62
C GLN A 179 0.16 17.69 22.81
N ASP A 180 -1.15 17.65 22.52
CA ASP A 180 -2.04 16.50 22.76
C ASP A 180 -2.94 16.16 21.54
N VAL A 181 -2.43 16.26 20.31
CA VAL A 181 -3.23 15.92 19.13
C VAL A 181 -3.37 14.39 19.01
N ASN A 182 -4.61 13.89 19.00
CA ASN A 182 -4.90 12.48 18.73
C ASN A 182 -4.51 12.12 17.28
N ARG A 183 -4.00 10.90 17.05
CA ARG A 183 -3.66 10.34 15.73
C ARG A 183 -4.75 10.60 14.68
N VAL A 184 -6.03 10.40 15.00
CA VAL A 184 -7.15 10.63 14.05
C VAL A 184 -7.19 12.09 13.60
N THR A 185 -6.96 13.02 14.51
CA THR A 185 -6.89 14.45 14.20
C THR A 185 -5.67 14.77 13.34
N GLU A 186 -4.53 14.12 13.56
CA GLU A 186 -3.34 14.28 12.69
C GLU A 186 -3.59 13.75 11.28
N ILE A 187 -4.24 12.59 11.16
CA ILE A 187 -4.61 12.00 9.87
C ILE A 187 -5.51 12.94 9.08
N LEU A 188 -6.57 13.47 9.70
CA LEU A 188 -7.60 14.24 9.00
C LEU A 188 -7.29 15.73 8.88
N HIS A 189 -6.61 16.34 9.86
CA HIS A 189 -6.39 17.79 9.93
C HIS A 189 -4.91 18.19 9.84
N GLY A 190 -3.98 17.25 9.99
CA GLY A 190 -2.55 17.54 9.86
C GLY A 190 -2.21 18.01 8.44
N LYS A 191 -1.25 18.93 8.31
CA LYS A 191 -0.84 19.49 7.01
C LYS A 191 -0.40 18.42 6.01
N VAL A 192 0.33 17.42 6.50
CA VAL A 192 0.79 16.28 5.70
C VAL A 192 0.13 14.96 6.10
N GLY A 193 -0.70 14.93 7.15
CA GLY A 193 -1.22 13.69 7.74
C GLY A 193 -0.39 13.20 8.93
N HIS A 194 -0.66 11.99 9.40
CA HIS A 194 0.13 11.35 10.45
C HIS A 194 1.36 10.69 9.84
N LEU A 195 2.54 11.15 10.24
CA LEU A 195 3.82 10.63 9.74
C LEU A 195 4.35 9.51 10.62
N VAL A 196 4.72 8.41 9.98
CA VAL A 196 5.54 7.36 10.58
C VAL A 196 6.94 7.46 9.97
N PRO A 197 7.95 7.92 10.75
CA PRO A 197 9.30 8.09 10.24
C PRO A 197 9.90 6.80 9.68
N ARG A 198 10.82 6.94 8.72
CA ARG A 198 11.58 5.80 8.19
C ARG A 198 12.39 5.13 9.31
N THR A 199 12.33 3.81 9.37
CA THR A 199 13.09 3.02 10.35
C THR A 199 13.88 1.93 9.64
N GLY A 200 15.18 2.18 9.47
CA GLY A 200 16.05 1.30 8.69
C GLY A 200 15.63 1.24 7.24
N GLY A 201 15.08 0.09 6.83
CA GLY A 201 14.61 -0.16 5.48
C GLY A 201 13.13 0.08 5.22
N THR A 202 12.29 0.17 6.26
CA THR A 202 10.87 0.49 6.11
C THR A 202 10.74 1.97 5.77
N PRO A 203 10.26 2.36 4.58
CA PRO A 203 10.27 3.77 4.17
C PRO A 203 9.30 4.62 4.99
N LEU A 204 9.45 5.95 4.91
CA LEU A 204 8.56 6.88 5.59
C LEU A 204 7.12 6.70 5.08
N ASN A 205 6.18 6.61 6.01
CA ASN A 205 4.76 6.43 5.69
C ASN A 205 3.94 7.65 6.12
N ILE A 206 2.96 8.00 5.29
CA ILE A 206 1.98 9.05 5.56
C ILE A 206 0.60 8.41 5.61
N GLU A 207 -0.04 8.47 6.77
CA GLU A 207 -1.44 8.13 6.92
C GLU A 207 -2.28 9.41 6.76
N PHE A 208 -3.06 9.45 5.69
CA PHE A 208 -3.68 10.71 5.24
C PHE A 208 -5.20 10.70 5.33
N TYR A 209 -5.85 9.54 5.40
CA TYR A 209 -7.30 9.44 5.54
C TYR A 209 -7.69 8.24 6.41
N ILE A 210 -8.77 8.38 7.17
CA ILE A 210 -9.40 7.31 7.94
C ILE A 210 -10.90 7.58 7.94
N SER A 211 -11.71 6.56 7.65
CA SER A 211 -13.17 6.76 7.57
C SER A 211 -13.80 6.83 8.97
N PRO A 212 -14.91 7.58 9.14
CA PRO A 212 -15.64 7.60 10.40
C PRO A 212 -16.02 6.20 10.90
N TYR A 213 -16.47 5.34 9.99
CA TYR A 213 -16.80 3.95 10.27
C TYR A 213 -15.60 3.15 10.83
N GLN A 214 -14.41 3.31 10.24
CA GLN A 214 -13.19 2.63 10.74
C GLN A 214 -12.82 3.11 12.15
N VAL A 215 -12.96 4.42 12.42
CA VAL A 215 -12.73 4.96 13.77
C VAL A 215 -13.71 4.34 14.76
N LEU A 216 -14.99 4.32 14.42
CA LEU A 216 -16.05 3.73 15.24
C LEU A 216 -15.81 2.22 15.49
N GLU A 217 -15.41 1.47 14.46
CA GLU A 217 -15.11 0.05 14.57
C GLU A 217 -13.95 -0.23 15.53
N ALA A 218 -12.89 0.60 15.50
CA ALA A 218 -11.79 0.48 16.44
C ALA A 218 -12.16 0.90 17.88
N GLU A 219 -13.08 1.85 18.05
CA GLU A 219 -13.60 2.20 19.37
C GLU A 219 -14.43 1.06 19.99
N LEU A 220 -15.23 0.38 19.16
CA LEU A 220 -16.08 -0.75 19.57
C LEU A 220 -15.26 -2.04 19.79
N ASN A 221 -14.23 -2.28 19.00
CA ASN A 221 -13.37 -3.46 19.09
C ASN A 221 -12.10 -3.17 19.89
N HIS A 222 -12.20 -3.20 21.22
CA HIS A 222 -11.07 -3.00 22.13
C HIS A 222 -9.90 -3.96 21.84
N GLY A 223 -8.89 -3.48 21.09
CA GLY A 223 -7.70 -4.24 20.70
C GLY A 223 -7.32 -4.13 19.22
N SER A 224 -8.23 -3.69 18.35
CA SER A 224 -7.97 -3.48 16.93
C SER A 224 -7.69 -2.01 16.63
N GLN A 225 -6.47 -1.68 16.21
CA GLN A 225 -6.15 -0.33 15.76
C GLN A 225 -6.65 -0.14 14.32
N ALA A 226 -7.58 0.82 14.10
CA ALA A 226 -8.00 1.17 12.75
C ALA A 226 -6.79 1.61 11.91
N CYS A 227 -6.61 0.96 10.76
CA CYS A 227 -5.62 1.32 9.77
C CYS A 227 -6.27 2.28 8.78
N GLY A 228 -5.81 3.54 8.76
CA GLY A 228 -6.20 4.49 7.73
C GLY A 228 -5.51 4.18 6.41
N THR A 229 -5.90 4.92 5.37
CA THR A 229 -5.25 4.89 4.06
C THR A 229 -3.88 5.54 4.15
N ARG A 230 -2.87 4.84 3.61
CA ARG A 230 -1.46 5.21 3.72
C ARG A 230 -0.80 5.35 2.35
N THR A 231 0.22 6.18 2.29
CA THR A 231 1.15 6.26 1.17
C THR A 231 2.59 6.24 1.68
N VAL A 232 3.46 5.63 0.89
CA VAL A 232 4.88 5.51 1.16
C VAL A 232 5.61 6.63 0.44
N VAL A 233 6.51 7.33 1.12
CA VAL A 233 7.39 8.33 0.52
C VAL A 233 8.68 7.66 0.12
N THR A 234 9.01 7.71 -1.16
CA THR A 234 10.24 7.10 -1.70
C THR A 234 10.79 7.92 -2.86
N ILE A 235 11.92 7.48 -3.40
CA ILE A 235 12.55 8.02 -4.60
C ILE A 235 12.60 6.92 -5.67
N GLU A 236 12.22 7.24 -6.90
CA GLU A 236 12.29 6.32 -8.03
C GLU A 236 13.17 6.90 -9.14
N GLY A 237 13.88 6.01 -9.85
CA GLY A 237 14.68 6.38 -11.01
C GLY A 237 13.84 6.79 -12.21
N THR A 238 14.31 7.79 -12.95
CA THR A 238 13.64 8.33 -14.15
C THR A 238 14.63 8.50 -15.30
N ASP A 239 14.12 8.47 -16.54
CA ASP A 239 14.92 8.75 -17.74
C ASP A 239 15.19 10.24 -17.94
N THR A 240 14.43 11.10 -17.25
CA THR A 240 14.57 12.56 -17.25
C THR A 240 15.25 13.05 -15.98
N LEU A 241 15.97 14.17 -16.08
CA LEU A 241 16.55 14.84 -14.92
C LEU A 241 15.48 15.70 -14.23
N HIS A 242 15.40 15.60 -12.91
CA HIS A 242 14.59 16.47 -12.06
C HIS A 242 15.46 17.18 -11.03
N ARG A 243 15.17 18.46 -10.80
CA ARG A 243 15.87 19.28 -9.83
C ARG A 243 15.35 18.97 -8.42
N LEU A 244 16.13 18.20 -7.65
CA LEU A 244 15.76 17.76 -6.30
C LEU A 244 16.56 18.49 -5.21
N PRO A 245 15.95 18.85 -4.07
CA PRO A 245 16.68 19.39 -2.92
C PRO A 245 17.58 18.33 -2.28
N LEU A 246 18.84 18.67 -2.01
CA LEU A 246 19.81 17.83 -1.30
C LEU A 246 19.90 18.17 0.19
N SER A 247 19.23 19.23 0.63
CA SER A 247 19.20 19.69 2.02
C SER A 247 17.79 20.15 2.39
N PRO A 248 17.38 20.05 3.66
CA PRO A 248 16.06 20.49 4.09
C PRO A 248 15.84 21.96 3.76
N LEU A 249 14.68 22.27 3.20
CA LEU A 249 14.29 23.61 2.80
C LEU A 249 13.56 24.37 3.92
N ILE A 250 13.20 23.71 5.02
CA ILE A 250 12.55 24.32 6.19
C ILE A 250 13.57 24.41 7.35
N VAL A 251 13.92 25.64 7.74
CA VAL A 251 14.92 25.90 8.80
C VAL A 251 14.29 26.07 10.18
N ASP A 252 13.12 26.71 10.27
CA ASP A 252 12.35 26.86 11.51
C ASP A 252 10.87 26.55 11.20
N PRO A 253 10.23 25.58 11.89
CA PRO A 253 8.83 25.23 11.67
C PRO A 253 7.85 26.29 12.22
N GLN A 254 8.18 27.59 12.18
CA GLN A 254 7.18 28.63 12.41
C GLN A 254 6.25 28.72 11.20
N SER A 255 4.95 28.85 11.44
CA SER A 255 3.99 29.17 10.39
C SER A 255 4.35 30.51 9.75
N GLY A 256 4.50 30.56 8.42
CA GLY A 256 4.48 31.83 7.69
C GLY A 256 3.14 32.56 7.90
N GLU A 257 3.04 33.81 7.42
CA GLU A 257 1.85 34.66 7.60
C GLU A 257 0.52 33.97 7.19
N ASP A 258 0.57 33.01 6.25
CA ASP A 258 -0.57 32.26 5.73
C ASP A 258 -0.79 30.87 6.37
N GLY A 259 -0.08 30.52 7.45
CA GLY A 259 -0.19 29.19 8.08
C GLY A 259 0.46 28.05 7.28
N ASN A 260 1.32 28.38 6.32
CA ASN A 260 2.09 27.45 5.48
C ASN A 260 3.60 27.54 5.80
N PRO A 261 4.39 26.47 5.55
CA PRO A 261 5.82 26.50 5.77
C PRO A 261 6.51 27.49 4.81
N ALA A 262 7.42 28.30 5.35
CA ALA A 262 8.32 29.10 4.52
C ALA A 262 9.47 28.22 4.02
N PHE A 263 9.55 28.02 2.71
CA PHE A 263 10.63 27.26 2.07
C PHE A 263 11.76 28.21 1.66
N LEU A 264 13.00 27.77 1.86
CA LEU A 264 14.16 28.44 1.28
C LEU A 264 14.05 28.50 -0.25
N GLN A 265 14.58 29.57 -0.84
CA GLN A 265 14.70 29.66 -2.30
C GLN A 265 15.64 28.57 -2.81
N LEU A 266 15.25 27.92 -3.90
CA LEU A 266 16.07 26.90 -4.54
C LEU A 266 17.29 27.55 -5.18
N THR A 267 18.44 27.43 -4.53
CA THR A 267 19.74 27.78 -5.10
C THR A 267 20.40 26.55 -5.70
N ASP A 268 21.37 26.74 -6.60
CA ASP A 268 22.15 25.64 -7.19
C ASP A 268 23.01 24.90 -6.14
N GLU A 269 23.19 25.48 -4.96
CA GLU A 269 23.89 24.86 -3.82
C GLU A 269 23.01 23.88 -3.05
N LEU A 270 21.69 24.12 -3.00
CA LEU A 270 20.72 23.32 -2.25
C LEU A 270 20.04 22.25 -3.10
N THR A 271 20.20 22.31 -4.42
CA THR A 271 19.49 21.44 -5.37
C THR A 271 20.43 20.80 -6.36
N LEU A 272 20.02 19.66 -6.91
CA LEU A 272 20.77 18.97 -7.94
C LEU A 272 19.84 18.31 -8.95
N ASP A 273 20.22 18.36 -10.23
CA ASP A 273 19.55 17.61 -11.28
C ASP A 273 19.94 16.13 -11.19
N LEU A 274 18.98 15.29 -10.81
CA LEU A 274 19.14 13.85 -10.66
C LEU A 274 18.20 13.10 -11.61
N PRO A 275 18.59 11.92 -12.14
CA PRO A 275 17.71 11.04 -12.91
C PRO A 275 16.77 10.28 -11.96
N ALA A 276 16.10 11.01 -11.09
CA ALA A 276 15.20 10.48 -10.07
C ALA A 276 14.12 11.50 -9.74
N VAL A 277 13.01 11.02 -9.17
CA VAL A 277 11.90 11.86 -8.71
C VAL A 277 11.39 11.33 -7.38
N PHE A 278 10.88 12.21 -6.51
CA PHE A 278 10.17 11.75 -5.31
C PHE A 278 8.81 11.21 -5.70
N VAL A 279 8.34 10.21 -4.95
CA VAL A 279 7.11 9.51 -5.26
C VAL A 279 6.31 9.24 -3.98
N LEU A 280 5.03 9.59 -4.00
CA LEU A 280 4.03 9.04 -3.08
C LEU A 280 3.50 7.75 -3.69
N LYS A 281 3.86 6.59 -3.13
CA LYS A 281 3.52 5.27 -3.64
C LYS A 281 2.44 4.62 -2.80
N PHE A 282 1.36 4.20 -3.44
CA PHE A 282 0.24 3.53 -2.77
C PHE A 282 0.43 2.01 -2.81
N HIS A 283 0.07 1.34 -1.71
CA HIS A 283 0.09 -0.13 -1.66
C HIS A 283 -0.96 -0.74 -2.60
N GLN A 284 -2.15 -0.13 -2.63
CA GLN A 284 -3.21 -0.42 -3.60
C GLN A 284 -3.46 0.82 -4.46
N PRO A 285 -3.61 0.70 -5.78
CA PRO A 285 -3.93 1.84 -6.64
C PRO A 285 -5.21 2.54 -6.19
N VAL A 286 -5.18 3.87 -6.13
CA VAL A 286 -6.32 4.69 -5.70
C VAL A 286 -7.15 5.09 -6.92
N PRO A 287 -8.47 4.83 -6.96
CA PRO A 287 -9.35 5.38 -7.98
C PRO A 287 -9.40 6.92 -7.85
N MET A 288 -9.01 7.62 -8.91
CA MET A 288 -8.99 9.09 -8.91
C MET A 288 -9.75 9.65 -10.09
N SER A 289 -10.52 10.72 -9.88
CA SER A 289 -11.17 11.45 -10.97
C SER A 289 -10.14 12.15 -11.84
N SER A 290 -10.44 12.30 -13.14
CA SER A 290 -9.59 13.05 -14.07
C SER A 290 -9.36 14.50 -13.61
N SER A 291 -10.33 15.10 -12.90
CA SER A 291 -10.20 16.44 -12.33
C SER A 291 -9.15 16.51 -11.22
N SER A 292 -9.17 15.57 -10.29
CA SER A 292 -8.18 15.44 -9.20
C SER A 292 -6.80 15.12 -9.73
N ILE A 293 -6.70 14.25 -10.75
CA ILE A 293 -5.45 13.94 -11.46
C ILE A 293 -4.86 15.23 -12.08
N GLY A 294 -5.69 15.99 -12.80
CA GLY A 294 -5.26 17.26 -13.40
C GLY A 294 -4.82 18.31 -12.38
N GLU A 295 -5.48 18.37 -11.22
CA GLU A 295 -5.07 19.26 -10.13
C GLU A 295 -3.73 18.85 -9.50
N ILE A 296 -3.52 17.55 -9.28
CA ILE A 296 -2.23 17.02 -8.82
C ILE A 296 -1.12 17.35 -9.82
N GLN A 297 -1.34 17.14 -11.12
CA GLN A 297 -0.36 17.48 -12.15
C GLN A 297 0.00 18.98 -12.17
N ARG A 298 -0.96 19.86 -11.85
CA ARG A 298 -0.69 21.30 -11.69
C ARG A 298 0.10 21.60 -10.43
N LEU A 299 -0.15 20.91 -9.32
CA LEU A 299 0.56 21.11 -8.05
C LEU A 299 1.99 20.56 -8.07
N THR A 300 2.20 19.41 -8.71
CA THR A 300 3.51 18.76 -8.79
C THR A 300 4.34 19.24 -9.97
N GLU A 301 3.70 19.87 -10.96
CA GLU A 301 4.29 20.26 -12.24
C GLU A 301 4.83 19.06 -13.05
N ILE A 302 4.37 17.83 -12.72
CA ILE A 302 4.81 16.57 -13.35
C ILE A 302 3.59 15.82 -13.88
N GLN A 303 3.71 15.31 -15.11
CA GLN A 303 2.64 14.56 -15.76
C GLN A 303 2.56 13.12 -15.26
N LEU A 304 1.36 12.65 -14.95
CA LEU A 304 1.08 11.24 -14.65
C LEU A 304 0.89 10.48 -15.98
N SER A 305 1.87 9.67 -16.36
CA SER A 305 1.87 8.92 -17.63
C SER A 305 1.41 7.48 -17.45
N GLY A 306 0.84 6.88 -18.49
CA GLY A 306 0.43 5.47 -18.50
C GLY A 306 -0.84 5.15 -17.71
N LEU A 307 -1.69 6.15 -17.48
CA LEU A 307 -2.99 5.96 -16.84
C LEU A 307 -4.03 5.51 -17.86
N GLU A 308 -4.72 4.41 -17.56
CA GLU A 308 -5.87 3.93 -18.34
C GLU A 308 -7.13 4.62 -17.82
N LEU A 309 -7.82 5.36 -18.71
CA LEU A 309 -9.04 6.06 -18.36
C LEU A 309 -10.23 5.10 -18.41
N ALA A 310 -11.04 5.11 -17.35
CA ALA A 310 -12.27 4.36 -17.24
C ALA A 310 -13.31 5.15 -16.42
N PRO A 311 -14.60 4.80 -16.46
CA PRO A 311 -15.60 5.41 -15.59
C PRO A 311 -15.20 5.28 -14.11
N LEU A 312 -15.20 6.41 -13.38
CA LEU A 312 -14.68 6.44 -12.00
C LEU A 312 -15.40 5.43 -11.09
N TYR A 313 -16.70 5.26 -11.25
CA TYR A 313 -17.51 4.38 -10.40
C TYR A 313 -17.20 2.91 -10.63
N GLU A 314 -16.88 2.55 -11.87
CA GLU A 314 -16.38 1.22 -12.18
C GLU A 314 -15.07 0.95 -11.43
N LEU A 315 -14.13 1.90 -11.45
CA LEU A 315 -12.85 1.77 -10.73
C LEU A 315 -13.04 1.67 -9.21
N ILE A 316 -13.95 2.45 -8.63
CA ILE A 316 -14.25 2.40 -7.19
C ILE A 316 -14.85 1.04 -6.81
N VAL A 317 -15.82 0.55 -7.58
CA VAL A 317 -16.45 -0.75 -7.35
C VAL A 317 -15.42 -1.87 -7.47
N GLN A 318 -14.58 -1.85 -8.50
CA GLN A 318 -13.50 -2.82 -8.68
C GLN A 318 -12.52 -2.81 -7.50
N SER A 319 -12.12 -1.63 -7.04
CA SER A 319 -11.23 -1.49 -5.88
C SER A 319 -11.87 -2.04 -4.61
N ALA A 320 -13.16 -1.75 -4.38
CA ALA A 320 -13.88 -2.22 -3.20
C ALA A 320 -14.06 -3.75 -3.18
N LEU A 321 -14.26 -4.37 -4.34
CA LEU A 321 -14.37 -5.83 -4.46
C LEU A 321 -13.01 -6.51 -4.23
N LYS A 322 -11.92 -5.96 -4.78
CA LYS A 322 -10.56 -6.49 -4.56
C LYS A 322 -10.09 -6.41 -3.10
N GLU A 323 -10.53 -5.40 -2.37
CA GLU A 323 -10.22 -5.28 -0.93
C GLU A 323 -10.94 -6.36 -0.10
N LYS A 324 -12.13 -6.79 -0.55
CA LYS A 324 -12.99 -7.73 0.18
C LYS A 324 -12.81 -9.19 -0.25
N CYS A 325 -12.37 -9.44 -1.48
CA CYS A 325 -12.27 -10.77 -2.08
C CYS A 325 -10.86 -11.09 -2.58
N SER A 326 -10.38 -12.31 -2.34
CA SER A 326 -9.07 -12.80 -2.80
C SER A 326 -9.08 -13.42 -4.21
N GLU A 327 -10.26 -13.56 -4.82
CA GLU A 327 -10.44 -14.16 -6.16
C GLU A 327 -11.07 -13.15 -7.14
N ASP A 328 -10.72 -13.29 -8.43
CA ASP A 328 -11.20 -12.46 -9.53
C ASP A 328 -12.71 -12.68 -9.78
N LEU A 329 -13.55 -11.97 -9.03
CA LEU A 329 -15.00 -11.92 -9.25
C LEU A 329 -15.34 -11.26 -10.61
N PRO A 330 -16.49 -11.61 -11.21
CA PRO A 330 -16.95 -10.96 -12.43
C PRO A 330 -17.16 -9.45 -12.19
N THR A 331 -16.35 -8.65 -12.88
CA THR A 331 -16.26 -7.18 -12.79
C THR A 331 -17.56 -6.43 -13.11
N ASN A 332 -18.58 -7.14 -13.60
CA ASN A 332 -19.75 -6.53 -14.23
C ASN A 332 -20.99 -6.40 -13.32
N ASP A 333 -20.93 -6.87 -12.08
CA ASP A 333 -22.06 -6.77 -11.17
C ASP A 333 -22.31 -5.33 -10.71
N SER A 334 -23.57 -4.89 -10.78
CA SER A 334 -23.97 -3.53 -10.41
C SER A 334 -25.01 -3.48 -9.28
N CYS A 335 -25.61 -4.59 -8.85
CA CYS A 335 -26.39 -4.64 -7.58
C CYS A 335 -25.57 -5.37 -6.50
N PHE A 336 -25.53 -4.75 -5.33
CA PHE A 336 -24.80 -5.24 -4.16
C PHE A 336 -25.74 -5.33 -2.96
N LEU A 337 -25.67 -6.45 -2.23
CA LEU A 337 -26.47 -6.67 -1.02
C LEU A 337 -25.68 -6.32 0.23
N VAL A 338 -26.13 -5.31 0.95
CA VAL A 338 -25.53 -4.84 2.20
C VAL A 338 -26.48 -5.15 3.36
N SER A 339 -25.93 -5.71 4.44
CA SER A 339 -26.68 -6.01 5.67
C SER A 339 -26.16 -5.14 6.79
N LEU A 340 -27.02 -4.29 7.34
CA LEU A 340 -26.73 -3.49 8.53
C LEU A 340 -27.28 -4.19 9.78
N PRO A 341 -26.63 -4.06 10.95
CA PRO A 341 -27.15 -4.61 12.19
C PRO A 341 -28.57 -4.09 12.48
N ASP A 342 -29.47 -4.98 12.87
CA ASP A 342 -30.85 -4.67 13.27
C ASP A 342 -31.70 -3.93 12.21
N CYS A 343 -31.29 -3.96 10.94
CA CYS A 343 -31.98 -3.31 9.82
C CYS A 343 -32.37 -4.32 8.72
N PRO A 344 -33.42 -4.02 7.93
CA PRO A 344 -33.71 -4.77 6.70
C PRO A 344 -32.50 -4.77 5.77
N LYS A 345 -32.39 -5.81 4.93
CA LYS A 345 -31.31 -5.88 3.94
C LYS A 345 -31.50 -4.83 2.85
N HIS A 346 -30.40 -4.23 2.39
CA HIS A 346 -30.40 -3.22 1.32
C HIS A 346 -29.81 -3.82 0.03
N CYS A 347 -30.43 -3.63 -1.13
CA CYS A 347 -29.75 -3.73 -2.44
C CYS A 347 -29.41 -2.32 -2.92
N TYR A 348 -28.13 -2.10 -3.18
CA TYR A 348 -27.62 -0.90 -3.85
C TYR A 348 -27.33 -1.24 -5.30
N PHE A 349 -28.04 -0.59 -6.22
CA PHE A 349 -27.66 -0.56 -7.62
C PHE A 349 -26.73 0.63 -7.86
N VAL A 350 -25.46 0.37 -8.20
CA VAL A 350 -24.47 1.40 -8.49
C VAL A 350 -24.39 1.59 -10.00
N ASP A 351 -24.82 2.76 -10.48
CA ASP A 351 -24.63 3.15 -11.87
C ASP A 351 -23.15 3.45 -12.09
N LYS A 352 -22.48 2.54 -12.81
CA LYS A 352 -21.05 2.65 -13.12
C LYS A 352 -20.76 3.76 -14.14
N GLY A 353 -21.80 4.39 -14.69
CA GLY A 353 -21.67 5.34 -15.77
C GLY A 353 -21.38 4.67 -17.11
N SER A 354 -21.33 5.50 -18.15
CA SER A 354 -21.02 5.10 -19.52
C SER A 354 -19.67 5.69 -19.93
N GLU A 355 -19.01 5.10 -20.92
CA GLU A 355 -17.81 5.65 -21.58
C GLU A 355 -18.00 7.08 -22.13
N LYS A 356 -19.24 7.56 -22.22
CA LYS A 356 -19.58 8.94 -22.64
C LYS A 356 -19.84 9.89 -21.47
N SER A 357 -19.69 9.45 -20.23
CA SER A 357 -19.85 10.33 -19.07
C SER A 357 -18.63 11.23 -18.88
N ASP A 358 -18.83 12.45 -18.41
CA ASP A 358 -17.73 13.37 -18.09
C ASP A 358 -16.95 12.95 -16.81
N LEU A 359 -17.39 11.87 -16.15
CA LEU A 359 -16.91 11.40 -14.85
C LEU A 359 -15.91 10.25 -15.00
N MET A 360 -14.90 10.51 -15.82
CA MET A 360 -13.78 9.60 -16.02
C MET A 360 -12.78 9.68 -14.87
N GLY A 361 -12.05 8.59 -14.68
CA GLY A 361 -10.96 8.49 -13.74
C GLY A 361 -9.91 7.48 -14.17
N ALA A 362 -8.91 7.27 -13.32
CA ALA A 362 -7.89 6.25 -13.50
C ALA A 362 -7.45 5.70 -12.14
N LEU A 363 -6.86 4.50 -12.15
CA LEU A 363 -6.20 3.93 -10.98
C LEU A 363 -4.78 4.49 -10.86
N VAL A 364 -4.53 5.25 -9.80
CA VAL A 364 -3.24 5.88 -9.55
C VAL A 364 -2.47 5.08 -8.51
N SER A 365 -1.39 4.44 -8.92
CA SER A 365 -0.50 3.68 -8.04
C SER A 365 0.59 4.55 -7.40
N LYS A 366 0.93 5.68 -8.04
CA LYS A 366 1.99 6.57 -7.58
C LYS A 366 1.84 8.00 -8.07
N ILE A 367 2.30 8.96 -7.28
CA ILE A 367 2.30 10.39 -7.61
C ILE A 367 3.74 10.92 -7.53
N PRO A 368 4.35 11.31 -8.66
CA PRO A 368 5.68 11.90 -8.68
C PRO A 368 5.65 13.39 -8.34
N PHE A 369 6.69 13.87 -7.66
CA PHE A 369 6.90 15.28 -7.35
C PHE A 369 8.39 15.58 -7.13
N SER A 370 8.77 16.84 -7.28
CA SER A 370 10.19 17.28 -7.09
C SER A 370 10.38 18.16 -5.85
N HIS A 371 9.31 18.83 -5.38
CA HIS A 371 9.40 19.82 -4.32
C HIS A 371 8.41 19.54 -3.17
N PRO A 372 8.85 19.55 -1.88
CA PRO A 372 7.99 19.19 -0.74
C PRO A 372 6.75 20.09 -0.56
N LYS A 373 6.80 21.35 -1.02
CA LYS A 373 5.68 22.32 -0.96
C LYS A 373 4.36 21.80 -1.55
N CYS A 374 4.40 20.93 -2.55
CA CYS A 374 3.18 20.41 -3.17
C CYS A 374 2.45 19.36 -2.29
N VAL A 375 3.17 18.71 -1.36
CA VAL A 375 2.67 17.55 -0.62
C VAL A 375 1.41 17.87 0.19
N PRO A 376 1.32 18.97 0.96
CA PRO A 376 0.08 19.30 1.68
C PRO A 376 -1.15 19.45 0.77
N GLY A 377 -0.99 20.06 -0.40
CA GLY A 377 -2.07 20.21 -1.38
C GLY A 377 -2.48 18.87 -2.00
N VAL A 378 -1.51 18.04 -2.37
CA VAL A 378 -1.76 16.69 -2.89
C VAL A 378 -2.48 15.82 -1.86
N ILE A 379 -2.06 15.89 -0.59
CA ILE A 379 -2.70 15.16 0.52
C ILE A 379 -4.16 15.58 0.70
N GLU A 380 -4.50 16.86 0.53
CA GLU A 380 -5.88 17.32 0.65
C GLU A 380 -6.76 16.80 -0.49
N ILE A 381 -6.25 16.78 -1.73
CA ILE A 381 -6.94 16.18 -2.87
C ILE A 381 -7.16 14.68 -2.66
N LEU A 382 -6.13 13.98 -2.19
CA LEU A 382 -6.20 12.55 -1.87
C LEU A 382 -7.24 12.26 -0.79
N ARG A 383 -7.27 13.08 0.26
CA ARG A 383 -8.29 12.99 1.33
C ARG A 383 -9.70 13.10 0.77
N GLN A 384 -9.98 14.12 -0.04
CA GLN A 384 -11.31 14.31 -0.62
C GLN A 384 -11.68 13.14 -1.55
N GLN A 385 -10.77 12.72 -2.43
CA GLN A 385 -11.01 11.61 -3.35
C GLN A 385 -11.26 10.30 -2.60
N VAL A 386 -10.45 9.97 -1.59
CA VAL A 386 -10.63 8.74 -0.82
C VAL A 386 -11.90 8.80 0.05
N ALA A 387 -12.26 9.97 0.59
CA ALA A 387 -13.54 10.15 1.27
C ALA A 387 -14.74 9.87 0.35
N TYR A 388 -14.70 10.43 -0.86
CA TYR A 388 -15.70 10.17 -1.89
C TYR A 388 -15.77 8.69 -2.25
N ASN A 389 -14.62 8.06 -2.53
CA ASN A 389 -14.55 6.64 -2.85
C ASN A 389 -15.12 5.78 -1.72
N THR A 390 -14.81 6.11 -0.46
CA THR A 390 -15.29 5.37 0.72
C THR A 390 -16.81 5.32 0.79
N LEU A 391 -17.49 6.43 0.50
CA LEU A 391 -18.96 6.51 0.51
C LEU A 391 -19.60 5.66 -0.60
N ILE A 392 -18.97 5.58 -1.77
CA ILE A 392 -19.45 4.72 -2.85
C ILE A 392 -19.14 3.25 -2.52
N SER A 393 -17.94 2.95 -2.01
CA SER A 393 -17.52 1.61 -1.60
C SER A 393 -18.36 1.04 -0.45
N SER A 394 -18.97 1.87 0.40
CA SER A 394 -19.90 1.39 1.44
C SER A 394 -21.18 0.79 0.87
N CYS A 395 -21.53 1.12 -0.38
CA CYS A 395 -22.65 0.52 -1.10
C CYS A 395 -22.28 -0.83 -1.74
N VAL A 396 -21.00 -1.23 -1.74
CA VAL A 396 -20.49 -2.43 -2.41
C VAL A 396 -20.23 -3.55 -1.41
N SER A 397 -20.66 -4.76 -1.71
CA SER A 397 -20.54 -5.95 -0.84
C SER A 397 -20.25 -7.19 -1.67
N ASP A 398 -19.48 -8.11 -1.08
CA ASP A 398 -19.07 -9.40 -1.66
C ASP A 398 -20.15 -10.50 -1.49
N LYS A 399 -21.20 -10.24 -0.70
CA LYS A 399 -22.23 -11.26 -0.42
C LYS A 399 -23.18 -11.42 -1.60
N HIS A 400 -22.95 -12.44 -2.43
CA HIS A 400 -23.87 -12.82 -3.50
C HIS A 400 -25.12 -13.58 -2.99
N ARG A 401 -26.27 -12.94 -3.18
CA ARG A 401 -27.48 -13.47 -3.85
C ARG A 401 -28.04 -14.85 -3.44
N ASN A 402 -28.17 -15.14 -2.14
CA ASN A 402 -29.02 -16.22 -1.67
C ASN A 402 -29.68 -15.85 -0.34
N GLU A 403 -30.84 -15.19 -0.36
CA GLU A 403 -31.87 -15.27 0.69
C GLU A 403 -33.12 -14.48 0.28
N ASP A 404 -34.27 -14.92 0.78
CA ASP A 404 -35.64 -14.49 0.49
C ASP A 404 -35.80 -12.96 0.22
N ASP A 405 -36.31 -12.61 -0.96
CA ASP A 405 -36.42 -11.22 -1.48
C ASP A 405 -37.48 -10.36 -0.75
N SER A 406 -38.21 -10.95 0.19
CA SER A 406 -39.49 -10.42 0.70
C SER A 406 -39.36 -9.15 1.59
N GLU A 407 -38.16 -8.76 2.03
CA GLU A 407 -37.92 -7.58 2.91
C GLU A 407 -36.78 -6.66 2.43
N LEU A 408 -36.43 -6.66 1.14
CA LEU A 408 -35.34 -5.85 0.60
C LEU A 408 -35.72 -4.39 0.35
N LEU A 409 -34.88 -3.47 0.84
CA LEU A 409 -34.94 -2.05 0.46
C LEU A 409 -34.00 -1.79 -0.72
N TYR A 410 -34.52 -1.14 -1.76
CA TYR A 410 -33.77 -0.84 -2.99
C TYR A 410 -33.30 0.61 -3.03
N PHE A 411 -32.03 0.78 -3.38
CA PHE A 411 -31.38 2.07 -3.53
C PHE A 411 -30.65 2.09 -4.87
N GLU A 412 -30.75 3.20 -5.60
CA GLU A 412 -29.99 3.43 -6.83
C GLU A 412 -29.00 4.57 -6.59
N VAL A 413 -27.72 4.31 -6.81
CA VAL A 413 -26.59 5.23 -6.60
C VAL A 413 -26.10 5.70 -7.95
N VAL A 414 -26.27 6.99 -8.24
CA VAL A 414 -25.99 7.56 -9.56
C VAL A 414 -24.96 8.68 -9.43
N PRO A 415 -23.90 8.68 -10.25
CA PRO A 415 -22.93 9.75 -10.27
C PRO A 415 -23.56 11.07 -10.74
N HIS A 416 -23.29 12.19 -10.06
CA HIS A 416 -23.86 13.51 -10.41
C HIS A 416 -22.79 14.50 -10.90
N LYS A 417 -21.69 14.66 -10.16
CA LYS A 417 -20.51 15.49 -10.51
C LYS A 417 -19.25 14.80 -9.96
N ASN A 418 -18.07 15.38 -10.22
CA ASN A 418 -16.78 14.84 -9.75
C ASN A 418 -16.74 14.58 -8.23
N THR A 419 -17.44 15.39 -7.44
CA THR A 419 -17.45 15.31 -5.97
C THR A 419 -18.83 14.99 -5.39
N SER A 420 -19.85 14.77 -6.23
CA SER A 420 -21.23 14.60 -5.76
C SER A 420 -21.95 13.44 -6.44
N PHE A 421 -22.91 12.85 -5.75
CA PHE A 421 -23.71 11.74 -6.24
C PHE A 421 -25.11 11.73 -5.65
N CYS A 422 -26.00 10.99 -6.28
CA CYS A 422 -27.39 10.89 -5.88
C CYS A 422 -27.70 9.47 -5.39
N VAL A 423 -28.51 9.36 -4.35
CA VAL A 423 -29.10 8.10 -3.90
C VAL A 423 -30.62 8.20 -4.02
N PHE A 424 -31.20 7.39 -4.92
CA PHE A 424 -32.63 7.29 -5.15
C PHE A 424 -33.20 6.10 -4.37
N PHE A 425 -34.37 6.29 -3.77
CA PHE A 425 -35.07 5.25 -3.02
C PHE A 425 -36.58 5.50 -3.00
N LEU A 426 -37.36 4.47 -2.68
CA LEU A 426 -38.79 4.61 -2.51
C LEU A 426 -39.11 5.29 -1.18
N HIS A 427 -40.03 6.26 -1.21
CA HIS A 427 -40.46 6.96 -0.01
C HIS A 427 -41.10 5.96 0.99
N PRO A 428 -40.71 5.97 2.28
CA PRO A 428 -41.12 4.92 3.23
C PRO A 428 -42.64 4.90 3.53
N VAL A 429 -43.36 5.97 3.20
CA VAL A 429 -44.81 6.12 3.42
C VAL A 429 -45.61 6.15 2.12
N LYS A 430 -44.98 6.38 0.97
CA LYS A 430 -45.63 6.66 -0.32
C LYS A 430 -44.89 5.95 -1.44
N GLU A 431 -45.56 5.54 -2.51
CA GLU A 431 -44.92 4.85 -3.63
C GLU A 431 -44.14 5.78 -4.59
N ASN A 432 -43.82 7.01 -4.16
CA ASN A 432 -43.04 7.97 -4.93
C ASN A 432 -41.53 7.81 -4.66
N LEU A 433 -40.70 8.25 -5.60
CA LEU A 433 -39.25 8.28 -5.44
C LEU A 433 -38.80 9.50 -4.63
N ALA A 434 -37.88 9.27 -3.71
CA ALA A 434 -37.09 10.27 -3.00
C ALA A 434 -35.63 10.20 -3.47
N CYS A 435 -34.93 11.33 -3.36
CA CYS A 435 -33.53 11.44 -3.76
C CYS A 435 -32.74 12.21 -2.69
N VAL A 436 -31.57 11.71 -2.32
CA VAL A 436 -30.60 12.48 -1.54
C VAL A 436 -29.42 12.79 -2.45
N VAL A 437 -29.14 14.08 -2.64
CA VAL A 437 -27.91 14.55 -3.29
C VAL A 437 -26.86 14.71 -2.22
N ILE A 438 -25.69 14.09 -2.42
CA ILE A 438 -24.56 14.08 -1.50
C ILE A 438 -23.39 14.76 -2.21
N ASP A 439 -22.82 15.81 -1.61
CA ASP A 439 -21.65 16.52 -2.12
C ASP A 439 -20.51 16.48 -1.10
N VAL A 440 -19.38 15.91 -1.52
CA VAL A 440 -18.16 15.78 -0.72
C VAL A 440 -17.28 16.99 -0.96
N VAL A 441 -17.54 18.07 -0.23
CA VAL A 441 -16.82 19.35 -0.34
C VAL A 441 -15.37 19.19 0.11
N THR A 442 -15.15 18.49 1.22
CA THR A 442 -13.82 18.05 1.68
C THR A 442 -13.95 16.69 2.35
N SER A 443 -12.84 16.05 2.71
CA SER A 443 -12.86 14.82 3.54
C SER A 443 -13.56 14.98 4.89
N ARG A 444 -13.77 16.22 5.35
CA ARG A 444 -14.35 16.56 6.66
C ARG A 444 -15.73 17.21 6.52
N GLU A 445 -16.10 17.61 5.31
CA GLU A 445 -17.33 18.33 5.02
C GLU A 445 -18.08 17.66 3.87
N VAL A 446 -19.19 17.03 4.24
CA VAL A 446 -20.20 16.47 3.36
C VAL A 446 -21.46 17.29 3.54
N GLN A 447 -22.06 17.70 2.42
CA GLN A 447 -23.35 18.37 2.35
C GLN A 447 -24.37 17.41 1.74
N CYS A 448 -25.59 17.42 2.26
CA CYS A 448 -26.66 16.54 1.79
C CYS A 448 -27.94 17.35 1.57
N CYS A 449 -28.65 17.08 0.48
CA CYS A 449 -29.95 17.70 0.18
C CYS A 449 -30.98 16.60 -0.10
N LEU A 450 -32.02 16.52 0.73
CA LEU A 450 -33.13 15.59 0.54
C LEU A 450 -34.21 16.22 -0.36
N HIS A 451 -34.47 15.58 -1.49
CA HIS A 451 -35.52 15.93 -2.42
C HIS A 451 -36.66 14.92 -2.33
N LEU A 452 -37.85 15.43 -1.97
CA LEU A 452 -39.10 14.68 -1.93
C LEU A 452 -40.05 15.22 -2.99
N ASN A 453 -41.03 14.41 -3.39
CA ASN A 453 -42.15 14.93 -4.17
C ASN A 453 -42.90 15.97 -3.32
N PRO A 454 -43.24 17.16 -3.84
CA PRO A 454 -43.96 18.19 -3.08
C PRO A 454 -45.29 17.74 -2.45
N GLN A 455 -45.88 16.65 -2.95
CA GLN A 455 -47.12 16.07 -2.45
C GLN A 455 -46.92 15.02 -1.34
N ASP A 456 -45.68 14.59 -1.11
CA ASP A 456 -45.36 13.59 -0.10
C ASP A 456 -45.24 14.22 1.30
N PRO A 457 -45.55 13.47 2.36
CA PRO A 457 -45.31 13.93 3.72
C PRO A 457 -43.81 14.13 3.93
N THR A 458 -43.44 15.16 4.69
CA THR A 458 -42.05 15.40 5.06
C THR A 458 -41.50 14.25 5.90
N LEU A 459 -40.29 13.80 5.59
CA LEU A 459 -39.54 12.90 6.46
C LEU A 459 -39.01 13.69 7.67
N ASN A 460 -38.91 13.03 8.82
CA ASN A 460 -38.33 13.62 10.04
C ASN A 460 -36.80 13.83 9.96
N SER A 461 -36.19 13.49 8.83
CA SER A 461 -34.76 13.63 8.56
C SER A 461 -34.50 14.98 7.89
N SER A 462 -33.74 15.86 8.54
CA SER A 462 -33.24 17.09 7.93
C SER A 462 -31.96 16.83 7.12
N ASP A 463 -31.66 17.71 6.18
CA ASP A 463 -30.39 17.76 5.44
C ASP A 463 -29.17 17.68 6.39
N ASP A 464 -29.18 18.48 7.46
CA ASP A 464 -28.15 18.47 8.51
C ASP A 464 -28.05 17.15 9.28
N PHE A 465 -29.15 16.39 9.38
CA PHE A 465 -29.14 15.10 10.05
C PHE A 465 -28.43 14.07 9.17
N ILE A 466 -28.78 14.04 7.87
CA ILE A 466 -28.17 13.16 6.89
C ILE A 466 -26.67 13.47 6.76
N ALA A 467 -26.31 14.74 6.61
CA ALA A 467 -24.92 15.17 6.50
C ALA A 467 -24.08 14.81 7.74
N ARG A 468 -24.67 14.84 8.94
CA ARG A 468 -24.00 14.40 10.18
C ARG A 468 -23.89 12.88 10.27
N ALA A 469 -24.89 12.15 9.78
CA ALA A 469 -24.85 10.69 9.75
C ALA A 469 -23.72 10.18 8.84
N MET A 470 -23.48 10.84 7.70
CA MET A 470 -22.39 10.50 6.77
C MET A 470 -20.98 10.79 7.33
N LYS A 471 -20.89 11.55 8.43
CA LYS A 471 -19.65 11.93 9.11
C LYS A 471 -19.39 11.14 10.40
N ARG A 472 -20.32 10.28 10.80
CA ARG A 472 -20.22 9.37 11.94
C ARG A 472 -19.91 7.97 11.42
#